data_AF-A0A950TXF6-F1
#
_entry.id   AF-A0A950TXF6-F1
#
_cell.length_a   1.000
_cell.length_b   1.000
_cell.length_c   1.000
_cell.angle_alpha   90.00
_cell.angle_beta   90.00
_cell.angle_gamma   90.00
#
_symmetry.space_group_name_H-M   'P 1'
#
loop_
_entity.id
_entity.type
_entity.pdbx_description
1 polymer ?
#
loop_
_entity_poly.entity_id
_entity_poly.type
_entity_poly.pdbx_seq_one_letter_code
_entity_poly.pdbx_strand_id
1 'polypeptide(L)'
;MLNVAEDLRETLRTALPLLDGITDAEASVPRAPGKWSRKEILGHLIDSACNNQQKFVRTMAQAHLDFVGYQQNHWVASQHYNTADWSALISFWQAYNI
;
A
#
# COMPACT_ATOMS: atom_id res chain seq x y z
N MET A 1 6.78 15.68 -15.68
CA MET A 1 6.90 14.24 -15.33
C MET A 1 7.98 13.95 -14.30
N LEU A 2 9.15 14.61 -14.31
CA LEU A 2 10.19 14.44 -13.26
C LEU A 2 9.68 14.66 -11.82
N ASN A 3 8.65 15.49 -11.64
CA ASN A 3 8.13 15.82 -10.32
C ASN A 3 7.45 14.63 -9.61
N VAL A 4 6.68 13.79 -10.30
CA VAL A 4 5.84 12.77 -9.65
C VAL A 4 6.66 11.64 -8.99
N ALA A 5 7.73 11.19 -9.66
CA ALA A 5 8.62 10.19 -9.09
C ALA A 5 9.38 10.74 -7.87
N GLU A 6 9.74 12.03 -7.90
CA GLU A 6 10.41 12.68 -6.78
C GLU A 6 9.45 12.91 -5.61
N ASP A 7 8.21 13.33 -5.90
CA ASP A 7 7.14 13.48 -4.92
C ASP A 7 6.86 12.15 -4.19
N LEU A 8 6.92 11.01 -4.91
CA LEU A 8 6.80 9.68 -4.29
C LEU A 8 7.99 9.36 -3.38
N ARG A 9 9.23 9.64 -3.81
CA ARG A 9 10.42 9.43 -2.98
C ARG A 9 10.38 10.28 -1.72
N GLU A 10 9.98 11.54 -1.83
CA GLU A 10 9.81 12.44 -0.68
C GLU A 10 8.69 11.98 0.25
N THR A 11 7.61 11.44 -0.31
CA THR A 11 6.54 10.81 0.48
C THR A 11 7.06 9.62 1.27
N LEU A 12 7.86 8.73 0.64
CA LEU A 12 8.48 7.59 1.34
C LEU A 12 9.45 8.09 2.42
N ARG A 13 10.32 9.05 2.08
CA ARG A 13 11.32 9.61 3.01
C ARG A 13 10.69 10.21 4.25
N THR A 14 9.52 10.85 4.11
CA THR A 14 8.81 11.48 5.22
C THR A 14 7.94 10.51 6.00
N ALA A 15 7.31 9.53 5.33
CA ALA A 15 6.41 8.58 5.97
C ALA A 15 7.14 7.49 6.76
N LEU A 16 8.26 6.95 6.26
CA LEU A 16 8.91 5.79 6.87
C LEU A 16 9.29 6.00 8.36
N PRO A 17 9.93 7.11 8.76
CA PRO A 17 10.24 7.33 10.18
C PRO A 17 9.00 7.44 11.07
N LEU A 18 7.87 7.93 10.52
CA LEU A 18 6.61 8.02 11.24
C LEU A 18 5.96 6.65 11.42
N LEU A 19 6.07 5.78 10.41
CA LEU A 19 5.56 4.40 10.46
C LEU A 19 6.39 3.54 11.42
N ASP A 20 7.72 3.69 11.40
CA ASP A 20 8.65 2.98 12.29
C ASP A 20 8.45 3.37 13.77
N GLY A 21 7.95 4.59 14.03
CA GLY A 21 7.59 5.04 15.37
C GLY A 21 6.32 4.43 15.95
N ILE A 22 5.57 3.63 15.17
CA ILE A 22 4.32 2.98 15.59
C ILE A 22 4.62 1.52 15.94
N THR A 23 4.19 1.08 17.12
CA THR A 23 4.37 -0.33 17.52
C THR A 23 3.43 -1.25 16.75
N ASP A 24 3.80 -2.53 16.63
CA ASP A 24 2.96 -3.54 15.99
C ASP A 24 1.57 -3.66 16.63
N ALA A 25 1.51 -3.59 17.96
CA ALA A 25 0.27 -3.61 18.72
C ALA A 25 -0.63 -2.41 18.38
N GLU A 26 -0.08 -1.18 18.36
CA GLU A 26 -0.83 0.01 17.97
C GLU A 26 -1.27 -0.04 16.51
N ALA A 27 -0.44 -0.58 15.61
CA ALA A 27 -0.77 -0.70 14.20
C ALA A 27 -1.94 -1.67 13.97
N SER A 28 -2.12 -2.64 14.87
CA SER A 28 -3.16 -3.67 14.81
C SER A 28 -4.53 -3.21 15.29
N VAL A 29 -4.63 -2.03 15.91
CA VAL A 29 -5.89 -1.51 16.45
C VAL A 29 -6.73 -0.85 15.34
N PRO A 30 -7.99 -1.29 15.12
CA PRO A 30 -8.94 -0.60 14.25
C PRO A 30 -9.15 0.85 14.68
N ARG A 31 -9.17 1.79 13.73
CA ARG A 31 -9.35 3.23 14.05
C ARG A 31 -10.73 3.57 14.64
N ALA A 32 -11.72 2.73 14.36
CA ALA A 32 -13.08 2.77 14.88
C ALA A 32 -13.76 1.42 14.58
N PRO A 33 -14.92 1.10 15.19
CA PRO A 33 -15.67 -0.11 14.84
C PRO A 33 -15.94 -0.20 13.33
N GLY A 34 -15.55 -1.32 12.71
CA GLY A 34 -15.72 -1.56 11.28
C GLY A 34 -14.79 -0.74 10.35
N LYS A 35 -13.78 -0.04 10.90
CA LYS A 35 -12.76 0.66 10.11
C LYS A 35 -11.44 -0.09 10.14
N TRP A 36 -10.65 0.09 9.10
CA TRP A 36 -9.33 -0.53 9.01
C TRP A 36 -8.38 -0.10 10.13
N SER A 37 -7.55 -1.04 10.55
CA SER A 37 -6.35 -0.76 11.34
C SER A 37 -5.28 -0.08 10.48
N ARG A 38 -4.16 0.33 11.10
CA ARG A 38 -3.04 0.89 10.32
C ARG A 38 -2.36 -0.18 9.47
N LYS A 39 -2.30 -1.42 9.94
CA LYS A 39 -1.83 -2.57 9.16
C LYS A 39 -2.67 -2.78 7.90
N GLU A 40 -3.98 -2.74 8.04
CA GLU A 40 -4.91 -2.88 6.91
C GLU A 40 -4.85 -1.70 5.94
N ILE A 41 -4.65 -0.48 6.44
CA ILE A 41 -4.43 0.71 5.59
C ILE A 41 -3.12 0.56 4.80
N LEU A 42 -2.02 0.16 5.44
CA LEU A 42 -0.75 -0.02 4.73
C LEU A 42 -0.83 -1.19 3.74
N GLY A 43 -1.50 -2.28 4.12
CA GLY A 43 -1.83 -3.39 3.23
C GLY A 43 -2.61 -2.96 1.99
N HIS A 44 -3.62 -2.10 2.16
CA HIS A 44 -4.33 -1.50 1.03
C HIS A 44 -3.41 -0.67 0.11
N LEU A 45 -2.43 0.04 0.66
CA LEU A 45 -1.46 0.78 -0.16
C LEU A 45 -0.52 -0.15 -0.93
N ILE A 46 -0.18 -1.32 -0.38
CA ILE A 46 0.55 -2.38 -1.09
C ILE A 46 -0.29 -2.93 -2.24
N ASP A 47 -1.57 -3.24 -2.00
CA ASP A 47 -2.50 -3.68 -3.05
C ASP A 47 -2.62 -2.66 -4.18
N SER A 48 -2.70 -1.37 -3.83
CA SER A 48 -2.76 -0.26 -4.79
C SER A 48 -1.49 -0.17 -5.64
N ALA A 49 -0.32 -0.27 -5.01
CA ALA A 49 0.97 -0.26 -5.71
C ALA A 49 1.10 -1.45 -6.67
N CYS A 50 0.69 -2.64 -6.24
CA CYS A 50 0.63 -3.85 -7.08
C CYS A 50 -0.27 -3.67 -8.31
N ASN A 51 -1.48 -3.17 -8.10
CA ASN A 51 -2.41 -2.91 -9.19
C ASN A 51 -1.88 -1.86 -10.17
N ASN A 52 -1.21 -0.81 -9.68
CA ASN A 52 -0.65 0.25 -10.52
C ASN A 52 0.56 -0.21 -11.32
N GLN A 53 1.44 -1.02 -10.74
CA GLN A 53 2.62 -1.57 -11.43
C GLN A 53 2.19 -2.37 -12.67
N GLN A 54 1.18 -3.23 -12.53
CA GLN A 54 0.60 -3.97 -13.66
C GLN A 54 -0.01 -3.05 -14.72
N LYS A 55 -0.72 -1.99 -14.31
CA LYS A 55 -1.28 -1.01 -15.25
C LYS A 55 -0.18 -0.33 -16.07
N PHE A 56 0.89 0.14 -15.42
CA PHE A 56 1.98 0.82 -16.12
C PHE A 56 2.65 -0.10 -17.14
N VAL A 57 3.03 -1.32 -16.75
CA VAL A 57 3.71 -2.25 -17.66
C VAL A 57 2.80 -2.65 -18.83
N ARG A 58 1.54 -2.97 -18.56
CA ARG A 58 0.62 -3.46 -19.61
C ARG A 58 0.19 -2.37 -20.58
N THR A 59 -0.04 -1.14 -20.10
CA THR A 59 -0.41 -0.01 -20.97
C THR A 59 0.72 0.43 -21.90
N MET A 60 1.99 0.23 -21.51
CA MET A 60 3.12 0.45 -22.43
C MET A 60 3.13 -0.54 -23.59
N ALA A 61 2.63 -1.76 -23.39
CA ALA A 61 2.57 -2.80 -24.43
C ALA A 61 1.31 -2.71 -25.30
N GLN A 62 0.19 -2.21 -24.75
CA GLN A 62 -1.10 -2.16 -25.43
C GLN A 62 -1.83 -0.85 -25.10
N ALA A 63 -2.18 -0.08 -26.15
CA ALA A 63 -2.77 1.25 -26.01
C ALA A 63 -4.19 1.25 -25.43
N HIS A 64 -4.93 0.14 -25.55
CA HIS A 64 -6.31 0.03 -25.08
C HIS A 64 -6.45 -1.24 -24.24
N LEU A 65 -6.62 -1.04 -22.94
CA LEU A 65 -6.81 -2.09 -21.95
C LEU A 65 -7.96 -1.70 -21.03
N ASP A 66 -8.94 -2.61 -20.93
CA ASP A 66 -9.98 -2.51 -19.92
C ASP A 66 -9.44 -3.05 -18.60
N PHE A 67 -9.13 -2.13 -17.68
CA PHE A 67 -8.79 -2.50 -16.31
C PHE A 67 -10.06 -2.63 -15.49
N VAL A 68 -10.32 -3.84 -15.01
CA VAL A 68 -11.34 -4.05 -13.99
C VAL A 68 -10.85 -3.41 -12.70
N GLY A 69 -11.70 -2.59 -12.06
CA GLY A 69 -11.43 -2.08 -10.72
C GLY A 69 -11.23 -3.23 -9.72
N TYR A 70 -10.52 -2.97 -8.62
CA TYR A 70 -10.33 -3.97 -7.58
C TYR A 70 -11.24 -3.68 -6.37
N GLN A 71 -11.81 -4.75 -5.81
CA GLN A 71 -12.67 -4.66 -4.64
C GLN A 71 -11.81 -4.49 -3.38
N GLN A 72 -11.47 -3.24 -3.06
CA GLN A 72 -10.52 -2.89 -1.99
C GLN A 72 -10.80 -3.61 -0.66
N ASN A 73 -12.05 -3.61 -0.19
CA ASN A 73 -12.44 -4.30 1.05
C ASN A 73 -12.21 -5.82 0.98
N HIS A 74 -12.51 -6.43 -0.17
CA HIS A 74 -12.32 -7.86 -0.36
C HIS A 74 -10.84 -8.23 -0.39
N TRP A 75 -9.99 -7.42 -1.04
CA TRP A 75 -8.55 -7.65 -1.11
C TRP A 75 -7.90 -7.55 0.26
N VAL A 76 -8.16 -6.46 0.99
CA VAL A 76 -7.66 -6.27 2.36
C VAL A 76 -8.09 -7.42 3.27
N ALA A 77 -9.36 -7.84 3.19
CA ALA A 77 -9.88 -8.95 3.98
C ALA A 77 -9.22 -10.29 3.62
N SER A 78 -8.96 -10.55 2.34
CA SER A 78 -8.38 -11.82 1.86
C SER A 78 -6.90 -11.98 2.24
N GLN A 79 -6.18 -10.86 2.37
CA GLN A 79 -4.75 -10.86 2.70
C GLN A 79 -4.47 -10.94 4.20
N HIS A 80 -5.49 -10.73 5.05
CA HIS A 80 -5.37 -10.75 6.50
C HIS A 80 -4.24 -9.84 7.04
N TYR A 81 -4.09 -8.64 6.48
CA TYR A 81 -2.99 -7.73 6.83
C TYR A 81 -2.87 -7.43 8.33
N ASN A 82 -3.98 -7.45 9.08
CA ASN A 82 -3.94 -7.19 10.52
C ASN A 82 -3.17 -8.25 11.33
N THR A 83 -2.95 -9.45 10.77
CA THR A 83 -2.16 -10.51 11.41
C THR A 83 -0.70 -10.55 10.95
N ALA A 84 -0.32 -9.72 9.99
CA ALA A 84 1.06 -9.64 9.50
C ALA A 84 1.94 -8.81 10.45
N ASP A 85 3.25 -9.04 10.42
CA ASP A 85 4.23 -8.22 11.14
C ASP A 85 4.29 -6.80 10.57
N TRP A 86 4.22 -5.80 11.43
CA TRP A 86 4.17 -4.39 11.02
C TRP A 86 5.45 -3.95 10.29
N SER A 87 6.63 -4.35 10.77
CA SER A 87 7.90 -3.99 10.15
C SER A 87 8.06 -4.61 8.76
N ALA A 88 7.53 -5.82 8.58
CA ALA A 88 7.48 -6.49 7.28
C ALA A 88 6.55 -5.76 6.31
N LEU A 89 5.39 -5.27 6.77
CA LEU A 89 4.49 -4.47 5.92
C LEU A 89 5.12 -3.14 5.50
N ILE A 90 5.80 -2.43 6.41
CA ILE A 90 6.54 -1.20 6.08
C ILE A 90 7.61 -1.48 5.01
N SER A 91 8.44 -2.50 5.25
CA SER A 91 9.52 -2.89 4.33
C SER A 91 8.97 -3.27 2.95
N PHE A 92 7.86 -4.01 2.91
CA PHE A 92 7.26 -4.41 1.65
C PHE A 92 6.66 -3.22 0.90
N TRP A 93 5.93 -2.35 1.60
CA TRP A 93 5.38 -1.14 1.00
C TRP A 93 6.47 -0.22 0.43
N GLN A 94 7.57 -0.03 1.16
CA GLN A 94 8.73 0.72 0.68
C GLN A 94 9.31 0.10 -0.59
N ALA A 95 9.60 -1.20 -0.56
CA ALA A 95 10.22 -1.90 -1.68
C ALA A 95 9.36 -1.86 -2.95
N TYR A 96 8.04 -1.85 -2.80
CA TYR A 96 7.11 -1.78 -3.94
C TYR A 96 7.02 -0.39 -4.58
N ASN A 97 7.37 0.67 -3.85
CA ASN A 97 7.18 2.07 -4.27
C ASN A 97 8.50 2.80 -4.56
N ILE A 98 9.65 2.11 -4.51
CA ILE A 98 10.97 2.62 -4.97
C ILE A 98 11.13 2.40 -6.47
#